data_AF-A0A351FH37-F1
#
_entry.id   AF-A0A351FH37-F1
#
_cell.length_a   1.000
_cell.length_b   1.000
_cell.length_c   1.000
_cell.angle_alpha   90.00
_cell.angle_beta   90.00
_cell.angle_gamma   90.00
#
_symmetry.space_group_name_H-M   'P 1'
#
loop_
_entity.id
_entity.type
_entity.pdbx_description
1 polymer ?
#
loop_
_entity_poly.entity_id
_entity_poly.type
_entity_poly.pdbx_seq_one_letter_code
_entity_poly.pdbx_strand_id
1 'polypeptide(L)'
;MEVVDRLLAKVDSAGDHVPAPEVHQASEPTEWGLISVGGCHWAVLEARDDLAERGFAMDYLRVRGFPFNETVERFLQEHQRIVVVEQNRDGQLRKLVAIETGCPKDKLRSITYYGGQPLSKGHVLEGLSKWIPALKSESSANELSACSDSEATTAEMK
;
A
#
# COMPACT_ATOMS: atom_id res chain seq x y z
N MET A 1 20.28 -3.25 35.58
CA MET A 1 19.26 -3.32 34.52
C MET A 1 17.93 -3.43 35.22
N GLU A 2 17.09 -2.42 35.07
CA GLU A 2 15.75 -2.41 35.67
C GLU A 2 14.84 -3.43 34.97
N VAL A 3 13.72 -3.78 35.59
CA VAL A 3 12.77 -4.75 35.02
C VAL A 3 12.23 -4.29 33.67
N VAL A 4 12.01 -2.98 33.51
CA VAL A 4 11.51 -2.37 32.27
C VAL A 4 12.54 -2.47 31.15
N ASP A 5 13.82 -2.20 31.44
CA ASP A 5 14.91 -2.32 30.45
C ASP A 5 15.01 -3.74 29.89
N ARG A 6 14.83 -4.76 30.74
CA ARG A 6 14.81 -6.16 30.32
C ARG A 6 13.65 -6.45 29.37
N LEU A 7 12.47 -5.91 29.66
CA LEU A 7 11.26 -6.15 28.88
C LEU A 7 11.37 -5.47 27.52
N LEU A 8 11.93 -4.27 27.47
CA LEU A 8 12.25 -3.58 26.21
C LEU A 8 13.21 -4.42 25.36
N ALA A 9 14.35 -4.83 25.91
CA ALA A 9 15.31 -5.67 25.18
C ALA A 9 14.68 -6.97 24.65
N LYS A 10 13.78 -7.59 25.43
CA LYS A 10 13.04 -8.78 24.99
C LYS A 10 12.10 -8.46 23.83
N VAL A 11 11.35 -7.37 23.90
CA VAL A 11 10.45 -6.93 22.83
C VAL A 11 11.27 -6.60 21.58
N ASP A 12 12.32 -5.79 21.68
CA ASP A 12 13.15 -5.38 20.54
C ASP A 12 13.74 -6.59 19.80
N SER A 13 14.16 -7.63 20.52
CA SER A 13 14.67 -8.88 19.94
C SER A 13 13.60 -9.81 19.34
N ALA A 14 12.31 -9.48 19.50
CA ALA A 14 11.21 -10.34 19.08
C ALA A 14 10.88 -10.24 17.58
N GLY A 15 11.51 -9.33 16.82
CA GLY A 15 11.27 -9.16 15.38
C GLY A 15 11.44 -10.45 14.56
N ASP A 16 12.41 -11.30 14.91
CA ASP A 16 12.63 -12.59 14.23
C ASP A 16 11.70 -13.72 14.74
N HIS A 17 10.93 -13.44 15.78
CA HIS A 17 10.01 -14.39 16.41
C HIS A 17 8.54 -14.14 16.02
N VAL A 18 8.25 -13.03 15.34
CA VAL A 18 6.94 -12.77 14.74
C VAL A 18 6.89 -13.32 13.31
N PRO A 19 5.68 -13.53 12.74
CA PRO A 19 5.57 -13.95 11.36
C PRO A 19 6.32 -13.01 10.42
N ALA A 20 7.22 -13.58 9.61
CA ALA A 20 8.02 -12.83 8.65
C ALA A 20 7.13 -12.05 7.66
N PRO A 21 7.56 -10.85 7.22
CA PRO A 21 6.86 -10.13 6.16
C PRO A 21 6.91 -10.91 4.85
N GLU A 22 5.90 -10.71 4.01
CA GLU A 22 5.83 -11.32 2.67
C GLU A 22 6.30 -10.29 1.65
N VAL A 23 7.35 -10.60 0.89
CA VAL A 23 7.95 -9.69 -0.10
C VAL A 23 7.71 -10.24 -1.50
N HIS A 24 7.30 -9.36 -2.40
CA HIS A 24 7.15 -9.65 -3.82
C HIS A 24 7.95 -8.62 -4.60
N GLN A 25 8.99 -9.10 -5.27
CA GLN A 25 9.83 -8.27 -6.13
C GLN A 25 9.21 -8.16 -7.52
N ALA A 26 9.33 -6.99 -8.12
CA ALA A 26 9.05 -6.78 -9.53
C ALA A 26 10.09 -7.51 -10.40
N SER A 27 9.74 -7.74 -11.66
CA SER A 27 10.66 -8.35 -12.64
C SER A 27 11.83 -7.44 -13.01
N GLU A 28 11.64 -6.12 -12.90
CA GLU A 28 12.63 -5.09 -13.22
C GLU A 28 12.98 -4.29 -11.96
N PRO A 29 14.24 -3.82 -11.80
CA PRO A 29 14.62 -2.95 -10.71
C PRO A 29 13.74 -1.71 -10.62
N THR A 30 13.29 -1.36 -9.42
CA THR A 30 12.41 -0.23 -9.18
C THR A 30 12.77 0.54 -7.93
N GLU A 31 12.53 1.85 -7.97
CA GLU A 31 12.65 2.72 -6.80
C GLU A 31 11.34 2.81 -6.01
N TRP A 32 10.29 2.11 -6.43
CA TRP A 32 8.95 2.19 -5.86
C TRP A 32 8.58 0.96 -5.06
N GLY A 33 8.19 1.18 -3.80
CA GLY A 33 7.70 0.15 -2.91
C GLY A 33 6.25 0.37 -2.51
N LEU A 34 5.48 -0.72 -2.42
CA LEU A 34 4.19 -0.79 -1.77
C LEU A 34 4.35 -1.46 -0.41
N ILE A 35 3.70 -0.92 0.62
CA ILE A 35 3.62 -1.58 1.94
C ILE A 35 2.15 -1.72 2.32
N SER A 36 1.75 -2.89 2.82
CA SER A 36 0.41 -3.07 3.37
C SER A 36 0.40 -4.03 4.57
N VAL A 37 -0.76 -4.18 5.19
CA VAL A 37 -1.02 -5.16 6.26
C VAL A 37 -2.41 -5.76 6.10
N GLY A 38 -2.60 -6.96 6.65
CA GLY A 38 -3.92 -7.58 6.77
C GLY A 38 -4.55 -7.95 5.42
N GLY A 39 -5.83 -7.61 5.26
CA GLY A 39 -6.66 -7.95 4.10
C GLY A 39 -6.43 -7.09 2.85
N CYS A 40 -5.62 -6.03 2.94
CA CYS A 40 -5.28 -5.20 1.78
C CYS A 40 -4.51 -5.98 0.69
N HIS A 41 -3.94 -7.13 1.07
CA HIS A 41 -2.98 -7.88 0.28
C HIS A 41 -3.43 -8.19 -1.15
N TRP A 42 -4.65 -8.70 -1.34
CA TRP A 42 -5.12 -9.08 -2.67
C TRP A 42 -5.33 -7.86 -3.59
N ALA A 43 -5.92 -6.79 -3.08
CA ALA A 43 -6.08 -5.55 -3.82
C ALA A 43 -4.75 -4.91 -4.24
N VAL A 44 -3.74 -4.99 -3.36
CA VAL A 44 -2.39 -4.48 -3.63
C VAL A 44 -1.66 -5.33 -4.67
N LEU A 45 -1.76 -6.65 -4.59
CA LEU A 45 -1.20 -7.55 -5.60
C LEU A 45 -1.81 -7.30 -6.98
N GLU A 46 -3.15 -7.28 -7.07
CA GLU A 46 -3.84 -7.03 -8.34
C GLU A 46 -3.48 -5.66 -8.94
N ALA A 47 -3.38 -4.62 -8.12
CA ALA A 47 -2.98 -3.29 -8.60
C ALA A 47 -1.51 -3.24 -9.05
N ARG A 48 -0.61 -3.98 -8.38
CA ARG A 48 0.79 -4.10 -8.79
C ARG A 48 0.90 -4.82 -10.13
N ASP A 49 0.18 -5.92 -10.31
CA ASP A 49 0.24 -6.71 -11.54
C ASP A 49 -0.31 -5.89 -12.73
N ASP A 50 -1.41 -5.17 -12.51
CA ASP A 50 -1.99 -4.23 -13.48
C ASP A 50 -1.01 -3.09 -13.85
N LEU A 51 -0.25 -2.57 -12.88
CA LEU A 51 0.82 -1.59 -13.15
C LEU A 51 2.00 -2.19 -13.92
N ALA A 52 2.39 -3.43 -13.62
CA ALA A 52 3.45 -4.12 -14.34
C ALA A 52 3.08 -4.34 -15.82
N GLU A 53 1.82 -4.70 -16.11
CA GLU A 53 1.29 -4.78 -17.49
C GLU A 53 1.35 -3.43 -18.22
N ARG A 54 1.25 -2.32 -17.49
CA ARG A 54 1.41 -0.94 -18.01
C ARG A 54 2.86 -0.47 -18.05
N GLY A 55 3.83 -1.34 -17.77
CA GLY A 55 5.25 -1.02 -17.80
C GLY A 55 5.76 -0.23 -16.59
N PHE A 56 5.05 -0.27 -15.46
CA PHE A 56 5.44 0.38 -14.22
C PHE A 56 5.72 -0.63 -13.11
N ALA A 57 7.01 -0.91 -12.86
CA ALA A 57 7.44 -1.86 -11.84
C ALA A 57 7.33 -1.27 -10.42
N MET A 58 6.79 -2.06 -9.48
CA MET A 58 6.78 -1.75 -8.05
C MET A 58 6.99 -3.02 -7.24
N ASP A 59 7.87 -2.97 -6.24
CA ASP A 59 7.97 -4.05 -5.26
C ASP A 59 6.88 -3.90 -4.21
N TYR A 60 6.56 -4.99 -3.53
CA TYR A 60 5.53 -5.01 -2.51
C TYR A 60 5.97 -5.80 -1.28
N LEU A 61 5.80 -5.20 -0.10
CA LEU A 61 5.98 -5.85 1.19
C LEU A 61 4.68 -5.83 2.00
N ARG A 62 4.24 -7.00 2.45
CA ARG A 62 3.14 -7.15 3.41
C ARG A 62 3.72 -7.38 4.80
N VAL A 63 3.43 -6.45 5.70
CA VAL A 63 3.72 -6.62 7.13
C VAL A 63 2.83 -7.72 7.71
N ARG A 64 3.44 -8.61 8.49
CA ARG A 64 2.76 -9.75 9.13
C ARG A 64 2.93 -9.78 10.65
N GLY A 65 3.83 -8.98 11.21
CA GLY A 65 4.12 -8.91 12.64
C GLY A 65 4.82 -7.60 13.03
N PHE A 66 4.84 -7.32 14.34
CA PHE A 66 5.59 -6.24 14.98
C PHE A 66 6.22 -6.79 16.28
N PRO A 67 7.48 -6.46 16.64
CA PRO A 67 8.37 -5.47 16.01
C PRO A 67 8.78 -5.78 14.58
N PHE A 68 9.17 -4.74 13.82
CA PHE A 68 9.69 -4.92 12.47
C PHE A 68 11.04 -5.63 12.53
N ASN A 69 11.31 -6.49 11.54
CA ASN A 69 12.61 -7.14 11.39
C ASN A 69 13.44 -6.51 10.27
N GLU A 70 14.68 -6.99 10.09
CA GLU A 70 15.61 -6.48 9.08
C GLU A 70 15.07 -6.50 7.65
N THR A 71 14.13 -7.40 7.35
CA THR A 71 13.52 -7.46 6.01
C THR A 71 12.68 -6.22 5.71
N VAL A 72 11.96 -5.71 6.72
CA VAL A 72 11.21 -4.44 6.58
C VAL A 72 12.20 -3.29 6.44
N GLU A 73 13.24 -3.23 7.27
CA GLU A 73 14.24 -2.15 7.19
C GLU A 73 14.96 -2.11 5.85
N ARG A 74 15.39 -3.26 5.33
CA ARG A 74 16.03 -3.39 4.03
C ARG A 74 15.09 -2.92 2.92
N PHE A 75 13.83 -3.37 2.92
CA PHE A 75 12.84 -2.91 1.96
C PHE A 75 12.66 -1.38 2.03
N LEU A 76 12.62 -0.82 3.24
CA LEU A 76 12.55 0.63 3.42
C LEU A 76 13.79 1.34 2.88
N GLN A 77 14.98 0.74 2.89
CA GLN A 77 16.22 1.35 2.37
C GLN A 77 16.32 1.29 0.84
N GLU A 78 15.94 0.16 0.23
CA GLU A 78 16.11 -0.13 -1.21
C GLU A 78 15.26 0.75 -2.13
N HIS A 79 14.09 1.21 -1.67
CA HIS A 79 13.19 2.02 -2.47
C HIS A 79 13.49 3.51 -2.28
N GLN A 80 13.09 4.42 -3.17
CA GLN A 80 13.11 5.88 -2.93
C GLN A 80 11.74 6.45 -2.60
N ARG A 81 10.67 5.74 -2.99
CA ARG A 81 9.28 6.17 -2.76
C ARG A 81 8.48 4.97 -2.30
N ILE A 82 7.82 5.11 -1.17
CA ILE A 82 7.05 4.01 -0.56
C ILE A 82 5.63 4.48 -0.33
N VAL A 83 4.68 3.72 -0.86
CA VAL A 83 3.25 3.97 -0.70
C VAL A 83 2.68 2.94 0.26
N VAL A 84 2.24 3.40 1.43
CA VAL A 84 1.60 2.56 2.44
C VAL A 84 0.10 2.51 2.15
N VAL A 85 -0.41 1.32 1.84
CA VAL A 85 -1.82 1.05 1.55
C VAL A 85 -2.45 0.41 2.77
N GLU A 86 -3.50 1.05 3.30
CA GLU A 86 -4.12 0.61 4.54
C GLU A 86 -5.60 0.93 4.63
N GLN A 87 -6.36 0.00 5.23
CA GLN A 87 -7.79 0.17 5.49
C GLN A 87 -8.06 0.80 6.86
N ASN A 88 -7.57 2.03 7.06
CA ASN A 88 -7.95 2.86 8.20
C ASN A 88 -7.89 4.34 7.82
N ARG A 89 -8.52 5.19 8.62
CA ARG A 89 -8.59 6.64 8.39
C ARG A 89 -7.26 7.35 8.63
N ASP A 90 -6.47 6.88 9.60
CA ASP A 90 -5.43 7.68 10.22
C ASP A 90 -4.02 7.42 9.66
N GLY A 91 -3.84 6.45 8.77
CA GLY A 91 -2.51 6.07 8.26
C GLY A 91 -1.64 5.44 9.36
N GLN A 92 -2.23 4.57 10.18
CA GLN A 92 -1.58 3.99 11.36
C GLN A 92 -0.32 3.19 11.01
N LEU A 93 -0.33 2.39 9.93
CA LEU A 93 0.85 1.63 9.53
C LEU A 93 1.97 2.56 9.06
N ARG A 94 1.63 3.58 8.24
CA ARG A 94 2.62 4.60 7.86
C ARG A 94 3.24 5.27 9.07
N LYS A 95 2.42 5.63 10.07
CA LYS A 95 2.89 6.26 11.31
C LYS A 95 3.80 5.33 12.10
N LEU A 96 3.41 4.07 12.26
CA LEU A 96 4.21 3.06 12.96
C LEU A 96 5.57 2.88 12.28
N VAL A 97 5.60 2.74 10.95
CA VAL A 97 6.87 2.70 10.18
C VAL A 97 7.72 3.94 10.43
N ALA A 98 7.12 5.14 10.43
CA ALA A 98 7.86 6.39 10.64
C ALA A 98 8.37 6.59 12.08
N ILE A 99 7.76 5.94 13.08
CA ILE A 99 8.14 6.07 14.49
C ILE A 99 9.20 5.02 14.84
N GLU A 100 8.98 3.78 14.39
CA GLU A 100 9.76 2.61 14.80
C GLU A 100 10.96 2.37 13.90
N THR A 101 11.13 3.14 12.82
CA THR A 101 12.26 3.00 11.89
C THR A 101 12.89 4.36 11.59
N GLY A 102 14.13 4.34 11.08
CA GLY A 102 14.81 5.54 10.58
C GLY A 102 14.30 6.07 9.23
N CYS A 103 13.17 5.56 8.72
CA CYS A 103 12.66 5.92 7.39
C CYS A 103 12.21 7.40 7.34
N PRO A 104 12.75 8.21 6.40
CA PRO A 104 12.35 9.60 6.23
C PRO A 104 10.85 9.74 5.88
N LYS A 105 10.16 10.70 6.51
CA LYS A 105 8.70 10.87 6.35
C LYS A 105 8.28 11.30 4.95
N ASP A 106 9.15 11.96 4.20
CA ASP A 106 8.98 12.44 2.83
C ASP A 106 9.02 11.30 1.80
N LYS A 107 9.72 10.21 2.11
CA LYS A 107 9.73 8.95 1.35
C LYS A 107 8.41 8.19 1.46
N LEU A 108 7.69 8.36 2.58
CA LEU A 108 6.44 7.66 2.89
C LEU A 108 5.21 8.43 2.42
N ARG A 109 4.43 7.79 1.55
CA ARG A 109 3.10 8.22 1.08
C ARG A 109 2.05 7.26 1.62
N SER A 110 0.78 7.64 1.59
CA SER A 110 -0.29 6.77 2.07
C SER A 110 -1.51 6.82 1.16
N ILE A 111 -2.10 5.65 0.96
CA ILE A 111 -3.44 5.46 0.41
C ILE A 111 -4.27 4.84 1.53
N THR A 112 -5.16 5.65 2.10
CA THR A 112 -6.09 5.25 3.16
C THR A 112 -7.47 4.98 2.57
N TYR A 113 -8.05 3.84 2.91
CA TYR A 113 -9.45 3.53 2.61
C TYR A 113 -10.22 3.23 3.90
N TYR A 114 -11.41 3.80 4.06
CA TYR A 114 -12.21 3.65 5.29
C TYR A 114 -13.72 3.67 5.02
N GLY A 115 -14.15 3.26 3.83
CA GLY A 115 -15.56 3.23 3.42
C GLY A 115 -16.36 2.01 3.91
N GLY A 116 -15.78 1.15 4.75
CA GLY A 116 -16.44 -0.03 5.33
C GLY A 116 -16.53 -1.26 4.41
N GLN A 117 -16.20 -1.14 3.13
CA GLN A 117 -16.11 -2.28 2.19
C GLN A 117 -14.68 -2.84 2.12
N PRO A 118 -14.48 -4.06 1.61
CA PRO A 118 -13.16 -4.55 1.26
C PRO A 118 -12.45 -3.64 0.25
N LEU A 119 -11.12 -3.50 0.38
CA LEU A 119 -10.30 -2.73 -0.54
C LEU A 119 -10.29 -3.46 -1.88
N SER A 120 -10.35 -2.72 -2.98
CA SER A 120 -10.24 -3.26 -4.33
C SER A 120 -9.02 -2.67 -5.04
N LYS A 121 -8.54 -3.34 -6.10
CA LYS A 121 -7.44 -2.82 -6.93
C LYS A 121 -7.68 -1.40 -7.43
N GLY A 122 -8.93 -1.07 -7.77
CA GLY A 122 -9.32 0.26 -8.26
C GLY A 122 -9.01 1.38 -7.27
N HIS A 123 -9.28 1.18 -5.99
CA HIS A 123 -8.94 2.16 -4.94
C HIS A 123 -7.42 2.37 -4.82
N VAL A 124 -6.63 1.31 -5.02
CA VAL A 124 -5.16 1.40 -4.98
C VAL A 124 -4.65 2.16 -6.21
N LEU A 125 -5.11 1.82 -7.41
CA LEU A 125 -4.73 2.49 -8.65
C LEU A 125 -5.13 3.97 -8.64
N GLU A 126 -6.36 4.29 -8.21
CA GLU A 126 -6.83 5.67 -8.06
C GLU A 126 -5.92 6.45 -7.10
N GLY A 127 -5.57 5.87 -5.95
CA GLY A 127 -4.65 6.49 -5.01
C GLY A 127 -3.26 6.73 -5.60
N LEU A 128 -2.75 5.77 -6.38
CA LEU A 128 -1.44 5.85 -7.04
C LEU A 128 -1.39 6.86 -8.19
N SER A 129 -2.51 7.12 -8.87
CA SER A 129 -2.60 8.07 -10.00
C SER A 129 -2.13 9.50 -9.67
N LYS A 130 -2.18 9.87 -8.39
CA LYS A 130 -1.67 11.15 -7.86
C LYS A 130 -0.17 11.33 -8.11
N TRP A 131 0.55 10.23 -8.28
CA TRP A 131 2.00 10.20 -8.32
C TRP A 131 2.59 9.47 -9.51
N ILE A 132 1.83 8.58 -10.13
CA ILE A 132 2.23 7.80 -11.29
C ILE A 132 1.56 8.38 -12.53
N PRO A 133 2.29 9.11 -13.41
CA PRO A 133 1.70 9.73 -14.59
C PRO A 133 1.08 8.73 -15.57
N ALA A 134 1.61 7.51 -15.64
CA ALA A 134 1.12 6.45 -16.52
C ALA A 134 -0.35 6.05 -16.27
N LEU A 135 -0.91 6.37 -15.10
CA LEU A 135 -2.31 6.11 -14.76
C LEU A 135 -3.28 7.23 -15.18
N LYS A 136 -2.77 8.40 -15.61
CA LYS A 136 -3.63 9.56 -15.91
C LYS A 136 -4.39 9.46 -17.24
N SER A 137 -4.05 8.52 -18.12
CA SER A 137 -4.67 8.39 -19.45
C SER A 137 -6.06 7.72 -19.43
N GLU A 138 -6.47 7.05 -18.34
CA GLU A 138 -7.75 6.32 -18.27
C GLU A 138 -8.85 7.05 -17.48
N SER A 139 -8.50 7.91 -16.51
CA SER A 139 -9.52 8.64 -15.71
C SER A 139 -10.36 9.60 -16.54
N SER A 140 -9.83 10.18 -17.63
CA SER A 140 -10.59 11.07 -18.52
C SER A 140 -11.56 10.34 -19.47
N ALA A 141 -11.46 9.01 -19.61
CA ALA A 141 -12.40 8.24 -20.44
C ALA A 141 -13.65 7.77 -19.65
N ASN A 142 -13.52 7.59 -18.34
CA ASN A 142 -14.58 7.01 -17.51
C ASN A 142 -15.63 8.04 -17.04
N GLU A 143 -15.28 9.33 -16.96
CA GLU A 143 -16.24 10.40 -16.62
C GLU A 143 -17.24 10.69 -17.75
N LEU A 144 -16.87 10.44 -19.02
CA LEU A 144 -17.77 10.60 -20.18
C LEU A 144 -18.77 9.44 -20.33
N SER A 145 -18.45 8.25 -19.83
CA SER A 145 -19.36 7.09 -19.85
C SER A 145 -20.43 7.18 -18.76
N ALA A 146 -20.14 7.81 -17.62
CA ALA A 146 -21.10 7.92 -16.51
C ALA A 146 -22.24 8.92 -16.78
N CYS A 147 -22.06 9.83 -17.75
CA CYS A 147 -23.07 10.84 -18.08
C CYS A 147 -24.08 10.36 -19.14
N SER A 148 -23.76 9.31 -19.92
CA SER A 148 -24.67 8.77 -20.96
C SER A 148 -25.70 7.78 -20.43
N ASP A 149 -25.47 7.20 -19.25
CA ASP A 149 -26.31 6.11 -18.73
C ASP A 149 -27.51 6.60 -17.88
N SER A 150 -27.57 7.89 -17.53
CA SER A 150 -28.66 8.43 -16.70
C SER A 150 -29.91 8.89 -17.48
N GLU A 151 -29.84 9.04 -18.80
CA GLU A 151 -30.99 9.52 -19.61
C GLU A 151 -31.87 8.39 -20.19
N ALA A 152 -31.46 7.12 -20.09
CA ALA A 152 -32.14 6.02 -20.78
C ALA A 152 -33.27 5.33 -19.97
N THR A 153 -33.43 5.59 -18.67
CA THR A 153 -34.29 4.73 -17.82
C THR A 153 -35.75 5.22 -17.63
N THR A 154 -36.22 6.25 -18.34
CA THR A 154 -37.60 6.79 -18.13
C THR A 154 -38.59 6.49 -19.28
N ALA A 155 -38.21 5.77 -20.34
CA ALA A 155 -39.03 5.73 -21.56
C ALA A 155 -39.92 4.48 -21.79
N GLU A 156 -39.79 3.37 -21.05
CA GLU A 156 -40.58 2.15 -21.36
C GLU A 156 -41.31 1.55 -20.16
N MET A 157 -42.39 2.20 -19.73
CA MET A 157 -43.53 1.55 -19.08
C MET A 157 -44.82 2.22 -19.59
N LYS A 158 -45.29 1.78 -20.76
CA LYS A 158 -46.67 2.01 -21.19
C LYS A 158 -47.21 0.79 -21.91
#